data_AF-A0A0C9US45-F1
#
_entry.id   AF-A0A0C9US45-F1
#
_cell.length_a   1.000
_cell.length_b   1.000
_cell.length_c   1.000
_cell.angle_alpha   90.00
_cell.angle_beta   90.00
_cell.angle_gamma   90.00
#
_symmetry.space_group_name_H-M   'P 1'
#
loop_
_entity.id
_entity.type
_entity.pdbx_description
1 polymer ?
#
loop_
_entity_poly.entity_id
_entity_poly.type
_entity_poly.pdbx_seq_one_letter_code
_entity_poly.pdbx_strand_id
1 'polypeptide(L)'
;MEDLDNQGTLQARFWELEKAGIISEWEDEEEVPLLHIQHYANRSARFIFAYSEGLTGTQAVWANKKFHGHCILPPSMIAEIKKSVLEA
;
A
#
# COMPACT_ATOMS: atom_id res chain seq x y z
N MET A 1 18.81 32.02 20.78
CA MET A 1 19.46 30.76 21.21
C MET A 1 18.59 30.20 22.33
N GLU A 2 17.39 29.81 21.94
CA GLU A 2 16.19 29.38 22.67
C GLU A 2 15.33 28.93 21.48
N ASP A 3 14.97 27.67 21.24
CA ASP A 3 14.44 26.66 22.15
C ASP A 3 14.79 25.25 21.61
N LEU A 4 15.48 24.44 22.41
CA LEU A 4 15.74 23.01 22.14
C LEU A 4 14.99 22.12 23.17
N ASP A 5 13.80 22.55 23.56
CA ASP A 5 12.99 21.94 24.62
C ASP A 5 11.48 21.96 24.34
N ASN A 6 11.07 22.30 23.11
CA ASN A 6 9.66 22.23 22.67
C ASN A 6 9.08 20.80 22.65
N GLN A 7 9.86 19.76 22.97
CA GLN A 7 9.35 18.41 23.18
C GLN A 7 8.68 18.25 24.56
N GLY A 8 9.16 18.97 25.59
CA GLY A 8 8.58 18.90 26.94
C GLY A 8 7.21 19.58 27.06
N THR A 9 7.02 20.68 26.33
CA THR A 9 5.75 21.43 26.27
C THR A 9 4.67 20.68 25.51
N LEU A 10 5.03 19.98 24.43
CA LEU A 10 4.11 19.16 23.65
C LEU A 10 3.68 17.90 24.41
N GLN A 11 4.61 17.23 25.10
CA GLN A 11 4.23 16.09 25.95
C GLN A 11 3.37 16.49 27.16
N ALA A 12 3.67 17.63 27.80
CA ALA A 12 2.87 18.11 28.92
C ALA A 12 1.43 18.46 28.49
N ARG A 13 1.26 19.14 27.36
CA ARG A 13 -0.06 19.45 26.80
C ARG A 13 -0.82 18.21 26.34
N PHE A 14 -0.11 17.23 25.79
CA PHE A 14 -0.71 15.96 25.40
C PHE A 14 -1.30 15.23 26.62
N TRP A 15 -0.54 15.14 27.71
CA TRP A 15 -0.99 14.57 28.99
C TRP A 15 -2.18 15.32 29.62
N GLU A 16 -2.19 16.65 29.55
CA GLU A 16 -3.31 17.47 30.07
C GLU A 16 -4.62 17.21 29.30
N LEU A 17 -4.54 17.03 27.98
CA LEU A 17 -5.69 16.77 27.12
C LEU A 17 -6.21 15.32 27.29
N GLU A 18 -5.32 14.36 27.53
CA GLU A 18 -5.65 12.97 27.86
C GLU A 18 -6.33 12.88 29.24
N LYS A 19 -5.79 13.55 30.26
CA LYS A 19 -6.42 13.70 31.60
C LYS A 19 -7.81 14.32 31.54
N ALA A 20 -8.04 15.23 30.60
CA ALA A 20 -9.34 15.88 30.38
C ALA A 20 -10.34 14.98 29.61
N GLY A 21 -9.93 13.78 29.17
CA GLY A 21 -10.74 12.85 28.39
C GLY A 21 -11.09 13.36 26.99
N ILE A 22 -10.36 14.38 26.49
CA ILE A 22 -10.59 14.99 25.18
C ILE A 22 -10.00 14.11 24.08
N ILE A 23 -8.89 13.44 24.40
CA ILE A 23 -8.24 12.43 23.58
C ILE A 23 -8.31 11.11 24.36
N SER A 24 -8.68 10.03 23.67
CA SER A 24 -8.51 8.69 24.21
C SER A 24 -7.03 8.40 24.38
N GLU A 25 -6.68 7.71 25.47
CA GLU A 25 -5.40 7.01 25.60
C GLU A 25 -5.14 6.28 24.28
N TRP A 26 -3.95 6.43 23.70
CA TRP A 26 -3.58 5.72 22.47
C TRP A 26 -3.41 4.25 22.83
N GLU A 27 -4.53 3.58 23.08
CA GLU A 27 -4.56 2.15 23.29
C GLU A 27 -4.40 1.45 21.95
N ASP A 28 -3.42 0.57 21.98
CA ASP A 28 -3.06 -0.45 21.00
C ASP A 28 -2.62 0.08 19.62
N GLU A 29 -1.30 0.27 19.48
CA GLU A 29 -0.64 0.08 18.18
C GLU A 29 -0.91 -1.36 17.74
N GLU A 30 -1.99 -1.56 16.96
CA GLU A 30 -2.31 -2.83 16.31
C GLU A 30 -1.08 -3.32 15.54
N GLU A 31 -0.41 -4.34 16.07
CA GLU A 31 0.76 -4.93 15.43
C GLU A 31 0.29 -5.62 14.15
N VAL A 32 0.60 -5.01 13.00
CA VAL A 32 0.23 -5.57 11.71
C VAL A 32 1.00 -6.87 11.50
N PRO A 33 0.32 -8.03 11.37
CA PRO A 33 1.03 -9.29 11.22
C PRO A 33 1.90 -9.29 9.95
N LEU A 34 3.13 -9.79 10.04
CA LEU A 34 4.08 -9.85 8.92
C LEU A 34 3.48 -10.45 7.64
N LEU A 35 2.60 -11.44 7.78
CA LEU A 35 1.91 -12.09 6.67
C LEU A 35 1.05 -11.09 5.85
N HIS A 36 0.40 -10.12 6.51
CA HIS A 36 -0.38 -9.10 5.82
C HIS A 36 0.51 -8.20 4.98
N ILE A 37 1.66 -7.79 5.52
CA ILE A 37 2.65 -6.98 4.81
C ILE A 37 3.16 -7.72 3.57
N GLN A 38 3.50 -9.01 3.72
CA GLN A 38 3.97 -9.85 2.62
C GLN A 38 2.90 -10.04 1.53
N HIS A 39 1.65 -10.33 1.91
CA HIS A 39 0.55 -10.45 0.96
C HIS A 39 0.30 -9.15 0.19
N TYR A 40 0.35 -8.01 0.89
CA TYR A 40 0.19 -6.70 0.27
C TYR A 40 1.35 -6.37 -0.69
N ALA A 41 2.59 -6.60 -0.27
CA ALA A 41 3.78 -6.38 -1.09
C ALA A 41 3.75 -7.25 -2.35
N ASN A 42 3.42 -8.54 -2.21
CA ASN A 42 3.33 -9.48 -3.33
C ASN A 42 2.21 -9.09 -4.32
N ARG A 43 1.05 -8.63 -3.82
CA ARG A 43 -0.03 -8.16 -4.70
C ARG A 43 0.37 -6.88 -5.43
N SER A 44 1.01 -5.95 -4.72
CA SER A 44 1.51 -4.69 -5.29
C SER A 44 2.55 -4.91 -6.38
N ALA A 45 3.50 -5.83 -6.15
CA ALA A 45 4.54 -6.17 -7.13
C ALA A 45 3.98 -6.61 -8.48
N ARG A 46 2.85 -7.34 -8.49
CA ARG A 46 2.20 -7.80 -9.73
C ARG A 46 1.61 -6.65 -10.55
N PHE A 47 1.04 -5.66 -9.88
CA PHE A 47 0.55 -4.45 -10.55
C PHE A 47 1.71 -3.59 -11.05
N ILE A 48 2.77 -3.43 -10.25
CA ILE A 48 3.99 -2.71 -10.66
C ILE A 48 4.57 -3.34 -11.93
N PHE A 49 4.69 -4.66 -11.98
CA PHE A 49 5.15 -5.37 -13.17
C PHE A 49 4.24 -5.15 -14.39
N ALA A 50 2.92 -5.23 -14.22
CA ALA A 50 1.99 -4.95 -15.30
C ALA A 50 2.13 -3.50 -15.84
N TYR A 51 2.33 -2.53 -14.96
CA TYR A 51 2.53 -1.13 -15.35
C TYR A 51 3.90 -0.89 -16.00
N SER A 52 4.97 -1.54 -15.53
CA SER A 52 6.29 -1.44 -16.19
C SER A 52 6.27 -2.00 -17.61
N GLU A 53 5.42 -2.99 -17.86
CA GLU A 53 5.17 -3.54 -19.19
C GLU A 53 4.22 -2.67 -20.04
N GLY A 54 3.71 -1.55 -19.52
CA GLY A 54 2.85 -0.62 -20.23
C GLY A 54 1.40 -1.07 -20.36
N LEU A 55 0.91 -1.91 -19.45
CA LEU A 55 -0.51 -2.27 -19.37
C LEU A 55 -1.32 -1.17 -18.69
N THR A 56 -2.56 -0.96 -19.15
CA THR A 56 -3.51 -0.04 -18.50
C THR A 56 -4.11 -0.66 -17.23
N GLY A 57 -4.80 0.14 -16.41
CA GLY A 57 -5.45 -0.35 -15.18
C GLY A 57 -6.39 -1.53 -15.42
N THR A 58 -7.25 -1.46 -16.44
CA THR A 58 -8.18 -2.54 -16.80
C THR A 58 -7.44 -3.79 -17.26
N GLN A 59 -6.37 -3.63 -18.05
CA GLN A 59 -5.53 -4.73 -18.51
C GLN A 59 -4.78 -5.40 -17.36
N ALA A 60 -4.22 -4.62 -16.43
CA ALA A 60 -3.52 -5.12 -15.26
C ALA A 60 -4.44 -5.93 -14.34
N VAL A 61 -5.68 -5.45 -14.11
CA VAL A 61 -6.69 -6.20 -13.35
C VAL A 61 -7.03 -7.52 -14.04
N TRP A 62 -7.28 -7.50 -15.35
CA TRP A 62 -7.59 -8.71 -16.10
C TRP A 62 -6.43 -9.71 -16.09
N ALA A 63 -5.20 -9.24 -16.31
CA ALA A 63 -3.99 -10.07 -16.29
C ALA A 63 -3.79 -10.72 -14.92
N ASN A 64 -3.94 -9.95 -13.83
CA ASN A 64 -3.80 -10.48 -12.47
C ASN A 64 -4.92 -11.45 -12.07
N LYS A 65 -6.11 -11.30 -12.64
CA LYS A 65 -7.22 -12.24 -12.45
C LYS A 65 -7.01 -13.53 -13.24
N LYS A 66 -6.51 -13.46 -14.47
CA LYS A 66 -6.31 -14.62 -15.34
C LYS A 66 -5.07 -15.43 -14.95
N PHE A 67 -4.02 -14.79 -14.45
CA PHE A 67 -2.73 -15.43 -14.11
C PHE A 67 -2.46 -15.44 -12.61
N HIS A 68 -3.38 -16.00 -11.83
CA HIS A 68 -3.39 -15.83 -10.37
C HIS A 68 -2.15 -16.37 -9.60
N GLY A 69 -1.25 -17.15 -10.24
CA GLY A 69 -0.01 -17.64 -9.63
C GLY A 69 1.30 -17.12 -10.24
N HIS A 70 1.25 -16.34 -11.32
CA HIS A 70 2.46 -15.84 -11.97
C HIS A 70 2.73 -14.39 -11.54
N CYS A 71 3.88 -14.15 -10.92
CA CYS A 71 4.35 -12.80 -10.62
C CYS A 71 4.93 -12.08 -11.85
N ILE A 72 5.27 -12.83 -12.90
CA ILE A 72 5.84 -12.33 -14.15
C ILE A 72 4.97 -12.87 -15.30
N LEU A 73 4.43 -11.97 -16.11
CA LEU A 73 3.68 -12.34 -17.31
C LEU A 73 4.65 -12.63 -18.45
N PRO A 74 4.49 -13.75 -19.18
CA PRO A 74 5.29 -14.03 -20.36
C PRO A 74 5.13 -12.92 -21.42
N PRO A 75 6.17 -12.57 -22.19
CA PRO A 75 6.08 -11.54 -23.23
C PRO A 75 4.97 -11.79 -24.26
N SER A 76 4.76 -13.05 -24.65
CA SER A 76 3.71 -13.46 -25.59
C SER A 76 2.31 -13.09 -25.10
N MET A 77 2.10 -13.19 -23.79
CA MET A 77 0.83 -12.89 -23.14
C MET A 77 0.58 -11.40 -23.02
N ILE A 78 1.63 -10.64 -22.69
CA ILE A 78 1.54 -9.17 -22.62
C ILE A 78 1.10 -8.63 -23.99
N ALA A 79 1.66 -9.18 -25.08
CA ALA A 79 1.26 -8.81 -26.44
C ALA A 79 -0.22 -9.15 -26.71
N GLU A 80 -0.71 -10.31 -26.28
CA GLU A 80 -2.12 -10.71 -26.41
C GLU A 80 -3.06 -9.75 -25.65
N ILE A 81 -2.70 -9.39 -24.41
CA ILE A 81 -3.47 -8.47 -23.55
C ILE A 81 -3.55 -7.07 -24.15
N LYS A 82 -2.43 -6.59 -24.73
CA LYS A 82 -2.39 -5.29 -25.39
C LYS A 82 -3.29 -5.27 -26.63
N LYS A 83 -3.32 -6.36 -27.39
CA LYS A 83 -4.12 -6.48 -28.60
C LYS A 83 -5.62 -6.56 -28.31
N SER A 84 -6.03 -7.32 -27.30
CA SER A 84 -7.45 -7.59 -27.02
C SER A 84 -8.27 -6.36 -26.60
N VAL A 85 -7.61 -5.28 -26.17
CA VAL A 85 -8.27 -4.03 -25.74
C VAL A 85 -8.29 -2.96 -26.83
N LEU A 86 -7.48 -3.08 -27.88
CA LEU A 86 -7.59 -2.19 -29.05
C LEU A 86 -8.79 -2.53 -29.95
N GLU A 87 -9.38 -3.70 -29.76
CA GLU A 87 -10.50 -4.23 -30.56
C GLU A 87 -11.86 -4.15 -29.83
N ALA A 88 -11.93 -3.50 -28.66
CA ALA A 88 -13.12 -3.35 -27.82
C ALA A 88 -13.46 -1.87 -27.57
#